data_AF-A0A438JGR9-F1
#
_entry.id   AF-A0A438JGR9-F1
#
_cell.length_a   1.000
_cell.length_b   1.000
_cell.length_c   1.000
_cell.angle_alpha   90.00
_cell.angle_beta   90.00
_cell.angle_gamma   90.00
#
_symmetry.space_group_name_H-M   'P 1'
#
loop_
_entity.id
_entity.type
_entity.pdbx_description
1 polymer ?
#
loop_
_entity_poly.entity_id
_entity_poly.type
_entity_poly.pdbx_seq_one_letter_code
_entity_poly.pdbx_strand_id
1 'polypeptide(L)'
;MPPQEPTSAASTQQFALEFRGEDDAWYAIRLVLRGETLTVEYEDFSSDYSDVFKAGEFTTLADVESFGRRFRPVSLQLQDSQCGKVIQCMTVCASHAFNDDDVRFYDAVVEEVENNEHSFEDGEEECFCNFILFWKDDPTLASFMKKSREKIKTPSINSASEGGEKRTMETSSANQSLSVDGTYEGLFLTNSEKL
;
A
#
# COMPACT_ATOMS: atom_id res chain seq x y z
N MET A 1 -25.61 35.62 28.77
CA MET A 1 -25.19 34.58 27.80
C MET A 1 -24.13 33.75 28.49
N PRO A 2 -24.29 32.42 28.62
CA PRO A 2 -23.17 31.60 29.07
C PRO A 2 -22.07 31.61 27.99
N PRO A 3 -20.79 31.48 28.35
CA PRO A 3 -19.73 31.28 27.37
C PRO A 3 -19.96 29.93 26.69
N GLN A 4 -20.00 29.92 25.36
CA GLN A 4 -20.00 28.67 24.61
C GLN A 4 -18.58 28.09 24.64
N GLU A 5 -18.46 26.84 25.08
CA GLU A 5 -17.23 26.07 24.97
C GLU A 5 -16.86 25.94 23.48
N PRO A 6 -15.57 26.10 23.11
CA PRO A 6 -15.16 25.78 21.76
C PRO A 6 -15.30 24.27 21.57
N THR A 7 -16.29 23.86 20.77
CA THR A 7 -16.37 22.51 20.21
C THR A 7 -15.09 22.29 19.42
N SER A 8 -14.14 21.59 20.05
CA SER A 8 -12.94 21.08 19.41
C SER A 8 -13.37 20.03 18.41
N ALA A 9 -13.69 20.47 17.19
CA ALA A 9 -13.67 19.61 16.02
C ALA A 9 -12.23 19.10 15.90
N ALA A 10 -11.96 17.93 16.45
CA ALA A 10 -10.76 17.19 16.13
C ALA A 10 -10.76 17.05 14.61
N SER A 11 -9.84 17.75 13.93
CA SER A 11 -9.59 17.44 12.53
C SER A 11 -8.99 16.03 12.56
N THR A 12 -9.81 15.03 12.27
CA THR A 12 -9.32 13.68 11.99
C THR A 12 -8.53 13.80 10.69
N GLN A 13 -7.26 14.14 10.82
CA GLN A 13 -6.32 14.05 9.73
C GLN A 13 -6.19 12.56 9.47
N GLN A 14 -6.89 12.08 8.45
CA GLN A 14 -6.85 10.68 8.06
C GLN A 14 -5.50 10.46 7.39
N PHE A 15 -4.56 9.88 8.14
CA PHE A 15 -3.31 9.41 7.58
C PHE A 15 -3.60 8.08 6.91
N ALA A 16 -3.32 7.98 5.60
CA ALA A 16 -3.37 6.71 4.89
C ALA A 16 -2.18 5.87 5.37
N LEU A 17 -2.47 4.79 6.12
CA LEU A 17 -1.47 3.94 6.75
C LEU A 17 -1.54 2.51 6.21
N GLU A 18 -0.38 1.88 6.15
CA GLU A 18 -0.23 0.44 5.98
C GLU A 18 0.23 -0.19 7.29
N PHE A 19 -0.21 -1.42 7.52
CA PHE A 19 0.23 -2.26 8.62
C PHE A 19 0.80 -3.57 8.09
N ARG A 20 1.92 -3.99 8.66
CA ARG A 20 2.54 -5.28 8.36
C ARG A 20 1.86 -6.37 9.20
N GLY A 21 1.20 -7.33 8.55
CA GLY A 21 0.51 -8.47 9.17
C GLY A 21 1.46 -9.47 9.81
N GLU A 22 0.91 -10.56 10.37
CA GLU A 22 1.71 -11.68 10.89
C GLU A 22 2.35 -12.52 9.77
N ASP A 23 1.80 -12.43 8.57
CA ASP A 23 2.33 -13.07 7.36
C ASP A 23 3.37 -12.18 6.63
N ASP A 24 3.85 -11.13 7.31
CA ASP A 24 4.81 -10.14 6.82
C ASP A 24 4.36 -9.31 5.60
N ALA A 25 3.11 -9.46 5.15
CA ALA A 25 2.53 -8.66 4.09
C ALA A 25 2.04 -7.31 4.61
N TRP A 26 2.02 -6.30 3.74
CA TRP A 26 1.51 -4.96 4.01
C TRP A 26 0.07 -4.82 3.55
N TYR A 27 -0.77 -4.26 4.42
CA TYR A 27 -2.20 -4.04 4.20
C TYR A 27 -2.59 -2.60 4.51
N ALA A 28 -3.47 -1.99 3.72
CA ALA A 28 -4.08 -0.72 4.08
C ALA A 28 -4.99 -0.88 5.29
N ILE A 29 -4.90 0.07 6.23
CA ILE A 29 -5.60 -0.03 7.51
C ILE A 29 -6.25 1.27 7.96
N ARG A 30 -7.25 1.10 8.82
CA ARG A 30 -7.79 2.14 9.68
C ARG A 30 -7.48 1.82 11.14
N LEU A 31 -7.02 2.84 11.87
CA LEU A 31 -6.79 2.73 13.32
C LEU A 31 -8.01 3.21 14.11
N VAL A 32 -8.43 2.40 15.08
CA VAL A 32 -9.51 2.74 16.02
C VAL A 32 -9.01 2.57 17.44
N LEU A 33 -8.93 3.68 18.19
CA LEU A 33 -8.56 3.68 19.60
C LEU A 33 -9.81 3.76 20.49
N ARG A 34 -9.99 2.81 21.40
CA ARG A 34 -11.07 2.80 22.40
C ARG A 34 -10.51 2.50 23.79
N GLY A 35 -10.43 3.53 24.63
CA GLY A 35 -9.81 3.41 25.95
C GLY A 35 -8.32 3.06 25.81
N GLU A 36 -7.92 1.94 26.39
CA GLU A 36 -6.54 1.41 26.33
C GLU A 36 -6.35 0.34 25.23
N THR A 37 -7.31 0.21 24.33
CA THR A 37 -7.31 -0.79 23.27
C THR A 37 -7.20 -0.10 21.91
N LEU A 38 -6.17 -0.46 21.14
CA LEU A 38 -5.98 -0.08 19.76
C LEU A 38 -6.41 -1.23 18.84
N THR A 39 -7.30 -0.95 17.91
CA THR A 39 -7.74 -1.91 16.89
C THR A 39 -7.21 -1.47 15.53
N VAL A 40 -6.58 -2.41 14.83
CA VAL A 40 -6.14 -2.29 13.44
C VAL A 40 -7.20 -2.97 12.57
N GLU A 41 -7.99 -2.17 11.86
CA GLU A 41 -9.01 -2.67 10.94
C GLU A 41 -8.45 -2.62 9.52
N TYR A 42 -8.46 -3.74 8.82
CA TYR A 42 -7.97 -3.84 7.44
C TYR A 42 -9.04 -3.35 6.46
N GLU A 43 -8.70 -2.47 5.51
CA GLU A 43 -9.71 -1.78 4.68
C GLU A 43 -10.51 -2.73 3.77
N ASP A 44 -9.88 -3.79 3.26
CA ASP A 44 -10.51 -4.75 2.33
C ASP A 44 -11.12 -5.98 3.02
N PHE A 45 -11.05 -6.05 4.36
CA PHE A 45 -11.48 -7.23 5.11
C PHE A 45 -12.59 -6.89 6.10
N SER A 46 -13.40 -7.91 6.44
CA SER A 46 -14.36 -7.80 7.55
C SER A 46 -13.64 -7.44 8.84
N SER A 47 -14.33 -6.69 9.73
CA SER A 47 -13.83 -6.37 11.06
C SER A 47 -13.50 -7.61 11.89
N ASP A 48 -14.01 -8.79 11.53
CA ASP A 48 -13.70 -10.07 12.17
C ASP A 48 -12.22 -10.47 12.04
N TYR A 49 -11.51 -9.90 11.07
CA TYR A 49 -10.07 -10.10 10.85
C TYR A 49 -9.21 -9.00 11.46
N SER A 50 -9.79 -8.07 12.23
CA SER A 50 -9.04 -6.96 12.83
C SER A 50 -8.13 -7.43 13.94
N ASP A 51 -6.93 -6.85 14.01
CA ASP A 51 -6.02 -7.09 15.12
C ASP A 51 -6.31 -6.12 16.27
N VAL A 52 -6.26 -6.64 17.51
CA VAL A 52 -6.60 -5.88 18.72
C VAL A 52 -5.44 -5.94 19.69
N PHE A 53 -4.92 -4.77 20.06
CA PHE A 53 -3.76 -4.60 20.93
C PHE A 53 -4.15 -3.81 22.17
N LYS A 54 -3.80 -4.30 23.36
CA LYS A 54 -4.03 -3.57 24.62
C LYS A 54 -2.74 -2.94 25.12
N ALA A 55 -2.83 -1.73 25.67
CA ALA A 55 -1.66 -1.03 26.21
C ALA A 55 -0.89 -1.88 27.25
N GLY A 56 -1.60 -2.67 28.07
CA GLY A 56 -1.00 -3.55 29.07
C GLY A 56 -0.25 -4.78 28.52
N GLU A 57 -0.34 -5.07 27.22
CA GLU A 57 0.39 -6.18 26.57
C GLU A 57 1.84 -5.76 26.23
N PHE A 58 2.11 -4.45 26.16
CA PHE A 58 3.46 -3.93 25.93
C PHE A 58 4.18 -3.76 27.27
N THR A 59 5.14 -4.64 27.53
CA THR A 59 5.85 -4.70 28.83
C THR A 59 7.19 -3.97 28.80
N THR A 60 7.78 -3.84 27.61
CA THR A 60 9.07 -3.19 27.41
C THR A 60 8.99 -2.11 26.33
N LEU A 61 9.96 -1.19 26.35
CA LEU A 61 10.14 -0.23 25.25
C LEU A 61 10.37 -0.94 23.90
N ALA A 62 11.06 -2.08 23.91
CA ALA A 62 11.31 -2.86 22.71
C ALA A 62 10.01 -3.43 22.10
N ASP A 63 9.03 -3.80 22.93
CA ASP A 63 7.72 -4.27 22.45
C ASP A 63 7.01 -3.15 21.69
N VAL A 64 7.02 -1.93 22.24
CA VAL A 64 6.41 -0.74 21.63
C VAL A 64 7.14 -0.35 20.34
N GLU A 65 8.47 -0.36 20.34
CA GLU A 65 9.27 -0.04 19.15
C GLU A 65 9.05 -1.07 18.03
N SER A 66 9.00 -2.37 18.37
CA SER A 66 8.73 -3.43 17.41
C SER A 66 7.33 -3.31 16.81
N PHE A 67 6.34 -2.95 17.64
CA PHE A 67 4.99 -2.68 17.17
C PHE A 67 4.92 -1.47 16.24
N GLY A 68 5.59 -0.37 16.60
CA GLY A 68 5.66 0.83 15.78
C GLY A 68 6.27 0.59 14.39
N ARG A 69 7.23 -0.32 14.27
CA ARG A 69 7.85 -0.70 12.98
C ARG A 69 6.91 -1.45 12.03
N ARG A 70 5.76 -1.92 12.52
CA ARG A 70 4.72 -2.54 11.67
C ARG A 70 3.84 -1.50 11.00
N PHE A 71 4.02 -0.20 11.25
CA PHE A 71 3.25 0.86 10.60
C PHE A 71 4.13 1.66 9.65
N ARG A 72 3.55 2.07 8.53
CA ARG A 72 4.15 3.06 7.62
C ARG A 72 3.07 3.84 6.86
N PRO A 73 3.38 4.99 6.25
CA PRO A 73 2.49 5.61 5.27
C PRO A 73 2.23 4.69 4.08
N VAL A 74 1.02 4.76 3.51
CA VAL A 74 0.67 4.00 2.30
C VAL A 74 1.71 4.20 1.20
N SER A 75 2.08 3.09 0.55
CA SER A 75 3.05 3.05 -0.53
C SER A 75 2.48 3.69 -1.80
N LEU A 76 3.31 4.40 -2.56
CA LEU A 76 2.84 5.12 -3.75
C LEU A 76 2.88 4.20 -4.96
N GLN A 77 1.72 3.99 -5.58
CA GLN A 77 1.64 3.24 -6.83
C GLN A 77 2.42 3.96 -7.93
N LEU A 78 3.31 3.24 -8.59
CA LEU A 78 4.02 3.73 -9.76
C LEU A 78 3.15 3.60 -10.98
N GLN A 79 2.99 4.71 -11.71
CA GLN A 79 2.39 4.71 -13.04
C GLN A 79 3.41 4.22 -14.08
N ASP A 80 2.93 3.73 -15.21
CA ASP A 80 3.77 3.21 -16.31
C ASP A 80 4.81 4.24 -16.79
N SER A 81 4.39 5.50 -16.97
CA SER A 81 5.26 6.65 -17.28
C SER A 81 6.32 6.96 -16.22
N GLN A 82 6.18 6.38 -15.03
CA GLN A 82 7.07 6.57 -13.89
C GLN A 82 8.02 5.39 -13.66
N CYS A 83 8.00 4.37 -14.53
CA CYS A 83 8.87 3.19 -14.39
C CYS A 83 10.36 3.57 -14.27
N GLY A 84 10.79 4.65 -14.96
CA GLY A 84 12.17 5.14 -14.93
C GLY A 84 12.61 5.73 -13.58
N LYS A 85 11.70 5.90 -12.61
CA LYS A 85 12.06 6.26 -11.23
C LYS A 85 12.61 5.06 -10.46
N VAL A 86 12.33 3.84 -10.90
CA VAL A 86 12.78 2.61 -10.27
C VAL A 86 14.21 2.32 -10.73
N ILE A 87 15.11 2.22 -9.76
CA ILE A 87 16.53 1.98 -10.02
C ILE A 87 17.03 0.79 -9.20
N GLN A 88 18.13 0.19 -9.65
CA GLN A 88 18.83 -0.86 -8.91
C GLN A 88 19.14 -0.42 -7.46
N CYS A 89 19.06 -1.38 -6.55
CA CYS A 89 19.20 -1.24 -5.09
C CYS A 89 18.10 -0.41 -4.39
N MET A 90 17.06 0.02 -5.10
CA MET A 90 15.90 0.66 -4.48
C MET A 90 15.05 -0.38 -3.73
N THR A 91 14.54 -0.02 -2.55
CA THR A 91 13.49 -0.80 -1.89
C THR A 91 12.13 -0.39 -2.44
N VAL A 92 11.32 -1.37 -2.80
CA VAL A 92 9.98 -1.22 -3.34
C VAL A 92 9.05 -2.15 -2.57
N CYS A 93 7.76 -1.80 -2.52
CA CYS A 93 6.71 -2.71 -2.09
C CYS A 93 6.11 -3.30 -3.36
N ALA A 94 6.12 -4.62 -3.50
CA ALA A 94 5.68 -5.30 -4.72
C ALA A 94 4.60 -6.32 -4.39
N SER A 95 3.65 -6.47 -5.29
CA SER A 95 2.63 -7.52 -5.22
C SER A 95 3.24 -8.90 -5.50
N HIS A 96 2.78 -9.91 -4.78
CA HIS A 96 3.01 -11.30 -5.06
C HIS A 96 1.68 -12.03 -5.10
N ALA A 97 1.35 -12.63 -6.25
CA ALA A 97 0.14 -13.42 -6.41
C ALA A 97 0.42 -14.89 -6.06
N PHE A 98 -0.19 -15.39 -4.99
CA PHE A 98 -0.13 -16.81 -4.63
C PHE A 98 -1.14 -17.64 -5.44
N ASN A 99 -2.30 -17.03 -5.75
CA ASN A 99 -3.33 -17.54 -6.66
C ASN A 99 -4.18 -16.35 -7.15
N ASP A 100 -5.19 -16.61 -8.00
CA ASP A 100 -5.99 -15.57 -8.67
C ASP A 100 -6.73 -14.64 -7.68
N ASP A 101 -6.98 -15.08 -6.45
CA ASP A 101 -7.72 -14.33 -5.42
C ASP A 101 -6.84 -13.92 -4.21
N ASP A 102 -5.55 -14.24 -4.21
CA ASP A 102 -4.62 -13.98 -3.09
C ASP A 102 -3.38 -13.22 -3.59
N VAL A 103 -3.52 -11.90 -3.64
CA VAL A 103 -2.43 -10.97 -3.94
C VAL A 103 -2.02 -10.25 -2.66
N ARG A 104 -0.74 -10.34 -2.33
CA ARG A 104 -0.16 -9.72 -1.12
C ARG A 104 1.01 -8.82 -1.45
N PHE A 105 1.32 -7.89 -0.57
CA PHE A 105 2.34 -6.87 -0.81
C PHE A 105 3.52 -7.04 0.14
N TYR A 106 4.73 -7.17 -0.41
CA TYR A 106 5.95 -7.37 0.38
C TYR A 106 7.04 -6.39 -0.03
N ASP A 107 7.94 -6.12 0.91
CA ASP A 107 9.14 -5.35 0.60
C ASP A 107 10.15 -6.19 -0.18
N ALA A 108 10.68 -5.60 -1.25
CA ALA A 108 11.73 -6.18 -2.07
C ALA A 108 12.80 -5.12 -2.41
N VAL A 109 13.99 -5.58 -2.74
CA VAL A 109 15.06 -4.75 -3.33
C VAL A 109 15.11 -5.02 -4.82
N VAL A 110 15.16 -3.96 -5.62
CA VAL A 110 15.38 -4.06 -7.06
C VAL A 110 16.82 -4.50 -7.31
N GLU A 111 17.01 -5.71 -7.80
CA GLU A 111 18.33 -6.23 -8.15
C GLU A 111 18.76 -5.77 -9.53
N GLU A 112 17.85 -5.72 -10.50
CA GLU A 112 18.13 -5.33 -11.89
C GLU A 112 16.87 -4.75 -12.56
N VAL A 113 17.07 -3.84 -13.51
CA VAL A 113 16.01 -3.21 -14.30
C VAL A 113 16.29 -3.47 -15.79
N GLU A 114 15.40 -4.21 -16.45
CA GLU A 114 15.41 -4.41 -17.90
C GLU A 114 14.45 -3.41 -18.53
N ASN A 115 14.98 -2.31 -19.07
CA ASN A 115 14.18 -1.31 -19.78
C ASN A 115 13.75 -1.85 -21.15
N ASN A 116 12.46 -1.77 -21.45
CA ASN A 116 11.89 -2.17 -22.74
C ASN A 116 11.19 -0.98 -23.41
N GLU A 117 10.90 -1.09 -24.70
CA GLU A 117 10.10 -0.10 -25.41
C GLU A 117 8.67 -0.08 -24.86
N HIS A 118 8.15 1.13 -24.63
CA HIS A 118 6.77 1.34 -24.18
C HIS A 118 5.82 1.41 -25.38
N SER A 119 4.58 0.97 -25.20
CA SER A 119 3.51 1.16 -26.19
C SER A 119 2.60 2.32 -25.74
N PHE A 120 1.76 2.78 -26.65
CA PHE A 120 0.71 3.75 -26.35
C PHE A 120 -0.61 3.26 -26.94
N GLU A 121 -1.60 3.02 -26.09
CA GLU A 121 -2.95 2.64 -26.48
C GLU A 121 -3.93 3.71 -25.95
N ASP A 122 -4.79 4.23 -26.83
CA ASP A 122 -5.75 5.31 -26.52
C ASP A 122 -5.18 6.56 -25.81
N GLY A 123 -3.88 6.82 -25.99
CA GLY A 123 -3.19 7.97 -25.38
C GLY A 123 -2.64 7.69 -23.98
N GLU A 124 -2.76 6.47 -23.49
CA GLU A 124 -2.16 5.98 -22.25
C GLU A 124 -0.88 5.18 -22.57
N GLU A 125 0.15 5.35 -21.75
CA GLU A 125 1.43 4.68 -21.90
C GLU A 125 1.40 3.32 -21.20
N GLU A 126 1.83 2.27 -21.89
CA GLU A 126 1.94 0.92 -21.33
C GLU A 126 3.42 0.53 -21.16
N CYS A 127 3.80 0.20 -19.93
CA CYS A 127 5.17 -0.14 -19.55
C CYS A 127 5.44 -1.64 -19.68
N PHE A 128 6.45 -1.98 -20.48
CA PHE A 128 6.92 -3.37 -20.64
C PHE A 128 8.26 -3.65 -19.94
N CYS A 129 8.78 -2.71 -19.14
CA CYS A 129 10.02 -2.91 -18.38
C CYS A 129 9.88 -4.08 -17.39
N ASN A 130 10.96 -4.85 -17.19
CA ASN A 130 10.98 -5.90 -16.17
C ASN A 130 11.84 -5.47 -14.98
N PHE A 131 11.35 -5.75 -13.78
CA PHE A 131 12.06 -5.53 -12.53
C PHE A 131 12.40 -6.86 -11.90
N ILE A 132 13.69 -7.10 -11.67
CA ILE A 132 14.17 -8.31 -11.00
C ILE A 132 14.24 -7.99 -9.52
N LEU A 133 13.42 -8.67 -8.73
CA LEU A 133 13.24 -8.37 -7.32
C LEU A 133 13.91 -9.39 -6.41
N PHE A 134 14.43 -8.88 -5.29
CA PHE A 134 14.97 -9.62 -4.17
C PHE A 134 14.09 -9.38 -2.94
N TRP A 135 13.21 -10.32 -2.61
CA TRP A 135 12.22 -10.22 -1.52
C TRP A 135 12.88 -10.27 -0.14
N LYS A 136 12.46 -9.41 0.79
CA LYS A 136 13.05 -9.32 2.13
C LYS A 136 12.40 -10.27 3.15
N ASP A 137 11.08 -10.33 3.18
CA ASP A 137 10.32 -10.86 4.33
C ASP A 137 9.23 -11.89 3.92
N ASP A 138 9.34 -12.63 2.82
CA ASP A 138 8.31 -13.64 2.45
C ASP A 138 8.45 -14.93 3.29
N PRO A 139 7.44 -15.31 4.10
CA PRO A 139 7.49 -16.48 4.97
C PRO A 139 7.47 -17.84 4.23
N THR A 140 7.06 -17.90 2.96
CA THR A 140 7.19 -19.11 2.13
C THR A 140 8.62 -19.33 1.62
N LEU A 141 9.49 -18.32 1.74
CA LEU A 141 10.83 -18.27 1.18
C LEU A 141 11.97 -18.46 2.20
N ALA A 142 11.66 -18.89 3.43
CA ALA A 142 12.64 -19.20 4.47
C ALA A 142 13.70 -20.27 4.09
N SER A 143 13.62 -20.88 2.89
CA SER A 143 14.65 -21.78 2.38
C SER A 143 15.17 -21.47 0.95
N PHE A 144 14.58 -20.55 0.18
CA PHE A 144 15.06 -20.25 -1.18
C PHE A 144 14.78 -18.81 -1.58
N MET A 145 15.86 -18.03 -1.71
CA MET A 145 15.78 -16.67 -2.26
C MET A 145 15.50 -16.75 -3.76
N LYS A 146 14.26 -16.49 -4.14
CA LYS A 146 13.83 -16.58 -5.54
C LYS A 146 13.77 -15.18 -6.15
N LYS A 147 14.37 -15.05 -7.33
CA LYS A 147 14.19 -13.89 -8.21
C LYS A 147 12.83 -14.03 -8.91
N SER A 148 11.98 -13.01 -8.84
CA SER A 148 10.79 -12.89 -9.70
C SER A 148 10.93 -11.72 -10.66
N ARG A 149 10.19 -11.80 -11.76
CA ARG A 149 10.04 -10.72 -12.74
C ARG A 149 8.66 -10.13 -12.52
N GLU A 150 8.61 -8.91 -12.00
CA GLU A 150 7.34 -8.18 -11.89
C GLU A 150 7.21 -7.18 -13.04
N LYS A 151 5.98 -7.03 -13.54
CA LYS A 151 5.60 -5.97 -14.45
C LYS A 151 4.89 -4.87 -13.68
N ILE A 152 5.04 -3.63 -14.12
CA ILE A 152 4.17 -2.55 -13.67
C ILE A 152 2.93 -2.64 -14.54
N LYS A 153 1.76 -2.88 -13.95
CA LYS A 153 0.48 -2.61 -14.59
C LYS A 153 -0.31 -1.66 -13.71
N THR A 154 -0.49 -0.43 -14.17
CA THR A 154 -1.53 0.44 -13.61
C THR A 154 -2.83 0.28 -14.36
N PRO A 155 -3.99 0.28 -13.68
CA PRO A 155 -5.26 0.26 -14.38
C PRO A 155 -5.42 1.54 -15.22
N SER A 156 -5.80 1.39 -16.48
CA SER A 156 -6.31 2.48 -17.31
C SER A 156 -7.48 3.16 -16.62
N ILE A 157 -7.28 4.41 -16.21
CA ILE A 157 -8.38 5.23 -15.73
C ILE A 157 -9.24 5.64 -16.92
N ASN A 158 -10.17 4.78 -17.32
CA ASN A 158 -11.15 5.08 -18.38
C ASN A 158 -11.73 6.49 -18.16
N SER A 159 -11.26 7.44 -18.96
CA SER A 159 -11.73 8.81 -18.92
C SER A 159 -13.16 8.84 -19.45
N ALA A 160 -14.14 8.86 -18.53
CA ALA A 160 -15.53 9.11 -18.88
C ALA A 160 -15.65 10.52 -19.46
N SER A 161 -15.80 10.62 -20.78
CA SER A 161 -16.03 11.85 -21.51
C SER A 161 -17.45 12.38 -21.32
N GLU A 162 -17.53 13.62 -20.82
CA GLU A 162 -18.49 14.70 -21.08
C GLU A 162 -19.98 14.60 -20.68
N GLY A 163 -20.36 15.46 -19.74
CA GLY A 163 -21.73 15.93 -19.49
C GLY A 163 -21.81 16.72 -18.18
N GLY A 164 -21.57 18.03 -18.23
CA GLY A 164 -21.14 18.82 -17.07
C GLY A 164 -22.16 19.09 -15.95
N GLU A 165 -21.63 19.27 -14.73
CA GLU A 165 -22.03 20.33 -13.78
C GLU A 165 -20.92 20.51 -12.73
N LYS A 166 -20.57 21.75 -12.39
CA LYS A 166 -19.55 22.09 -11.38
C LYS A 166 -20.04 21.72 -9.97
N ARG A 167 -19.38 20.79 -9.26
CA ARG A 167 -19.13 20.90 -7.81
C ARG A 167 -18.20 19.84 -7.22
N THR A 168 -17.37 20.35 -6.30
CA THR A 168 -16.74 19.71 -5.13
C THR A 168 -15.57 18.75 -5.33
N MET A 169 -14.51 19.07 -4.57
CA MET A 169 -13.30 18.29 -4.36
C MET A 169 -13.64 16.86 -3.92
N GLU A 170 -13.31 15.89 -4.75
CA GLU A 170 -13.16 14.49 -4.35
C GLU A 170 -11.66 14.22 -4.23
N THR A 171 -11.11 14.43 -3.02
CA THR A 171 -9.90 13.71 -2.61
C THR A 171 -10.36 12.30 -2.26
N SER A 172 -10.52 11.47 -3.28
CA SER A 172 -11.06 10.12 -3.15
C SER A 172 -9.95 9.16 -2.77
N SER A 173 -10.20 8.39 -1.70
CA SER A 173 -9.52 7.16 -1.29
C SER A 173 -9.64 6.06 -2.36
N ALA A 174 -9.32 6.36 -3.60
CA ALA A 174 -9.58 5.51 -4.77
C ALA A 174 -8.34 4.74 -5.25
N ASN A 175 -7.29 4.62 -4.45
CA ASN A 175 -6.05 3.98 -4.91
C ASN A 175 -5.99 2.46 -4.67
N GLN A 176 -7.03 1.83 -4.12
CA GLN A 176 -7.10 0.37 -3.97
C GLN A 176 -8.46 -0.26 -4.36
N SER A 177 -9.45 0.52 -4.79
CA SER A 177 -10.76 -0.05 -5.16
C SER A 177 -10.96 -0.20 -6.67
N LEU A 178 -11.07 -1.47 -7.08
CA LEU A 178 -11.83 -2.05 -8.20
C LEU A 178 -11.18 -2.12 -9.60
N SER A 179 -10.82 -3.35 -10.00
CA SER A 179 -11.57 -4.03 -11.08
C SER A 179 -11.48 -5.56 -10.96
N VAL A 180 -12.63 -6.20 -11.12
CA VAL A 180 -12.83 -7.61 -11.43
C VAL A 180 -12.23 -7.88 -12.82
N ASP A 181 -11.49 -8.96 -12.96
CA ASP A 181 -10.75 -9.44 -14.14
C ASP A 181 -9.28 -8.94 -14.27
N GLY A 182 -8.37 -9.72 -13.69
CA GLY A 182 -6.97 -9.77 -14.12
C GLY A 182 -5.96 -9.52 -13.00
N THR A 183 -5.14 -10.54 -12.74
CA THR A 183 -3.91 -10.55 -11.93
C THR A 183 -3.31 -9.16 -11.68
N TYR A 184 -3.45 -8.67 -10.45
CA TYR A 184 -2.86 -7.40 -10.00
C TYR A 184 -1.35 -7.59 -9.79
N GLU A 185 -0.56 -7.19 -10.78
CA GLU A 185 0.90 -7.06 -10.67
C GLU A 185 1.25 -5.57 -10.59
N GLY A 186 1.73 -5.10 -9.44
CA GLY A 186 1.99 -3.68 -9.18
C GLY A 186 3.26 -3.47 -8.36
N LEU A 187 4.04 -2.45 -8.74
CA LEU A 187 5.21 -1.97 -8.01
C LEU A 187 4.88 -0.64 -7.33
N PHE A 188 5.21 -0.52 -6.06
CA PHE A 188 4.95 0.66 -5.24
C PHE A 188 6.25 1.18 -4.65
N LEU A 189 6.41 2.50 -4.63
CA LEU A 189 7.51 3.12 -3.90
C LEU A 189 7.17 3.08 -2.41
N THR A 190 8.06 2.50 -1.60
CA THR A 190 7.93 2.59 -0.15
C THR A 190 8.14 4.04 0.26
N ASN A 191 7.13 4.62 0.91
CA ASN A 191 7.31 5.88 1.64
C ASN A 191 8.06 5.58 2.94
N SER A 192 9.31 5.12 2.83
CA SER A 192 10.21 5.09 3.97
C SER A 192 10.56 6.54 4.27
N GLU A 193 9.74 7.18 5.09
CA GLU A 193 9.91 8.59 5.41
C GLU A 193 11.28 8.82 6.06
N LYS A 194 11.92 9.89 5.58
CA LYS A 194 12.77 10.74 6.39
C LYS A 194 12.05 11.03 7.71
N LEU A 195 12.47 10.37 8.77
CA LEU A 195 12.29 10.84 10.15
C LEU A 195 13.42 11.81 10.49
#